data_AF-A0A3D0DIM1-F1
#
_entry.id   AF-A0A3D0DIM1-F1
#
_cell.length_a   1.000
_cell.length_b   1.000
_cell.length_c   1.000
_cell.angle_alpha   90.00
_cell.angle_beta   90.00
_cell.angle_gamma   90.00
#
_symmetry.space_group_name_H-M   'P 1'
#
loop_
_entity.id
_entity.type
_entity.pdbx_description
1 polymer ?
#
loop_
_entity_poly.entity_id
_entity_poly.type
_entity_poly.pdbx_seq_one_letter_code
_entity_poly.pdbx_strand_id
1 'polypeptide(L)'
;ICIVNALIPDSLTRMNSFTISLSCIVYTLVSAVTLISLKKADFGNISKDMRFWVSSGLLVYSSGSLAFFVFFPLIAQSYLVTVWAVYSVINIFAYVLFGIGFLCQCQQ
;
A
#
# COMPACT_ATOMS: atom_id res chain seq x y z
N ILE A 1 27.21 -23.60 -7.37
CA ILE A 1 25.84 -24.17 -7.41
C ILE A 1 24.77 -23.13 -7.04
N CYS A 2 25.03 -22.15 -6.16
CA CYS A 2 24.05 -21.09 -5.85
C CYS A 2 23.75 -20.08 -6.98
N ILE A 3 24.69 -19.85 -7.91
CA ILE A 3 24.51 -18.85 -8.97
C ILE A 3 23.59 -19.38 -10.09
N VAL A 4 23.58 -20.69 -10.33
CA VAL A 4 22.75 -21.31 -11.38
C VAL A 4 21.26 -21.34 -10.95
N ASN A 5 20.98 -21.37 -9.64
CA ASN A 5 19.61 -21.37 -9.11
C ASN A 5 18.97 -19.97 -9.03
N ALA A 6 19.77 -18.91 -9.21
CA ALA A 6 19.29 -17.53 -9.32
C ALA A 6 18.81 -17.18 -10.73
N LEU A 7 19.15 -18.01 -11.73
CA LEU A 7 18.75 -17.85 -13.13
C LEU A 7 17.55 -18.74 -13.50
N ILE A 8 16.70 -19.04 -12.51
CA ILE A 8 15.41 -19.71 -12.72
C ILE A 8 14.33 -18.63 -12.49
N PRO A 9 13.54 -18.25 -13.51
CA PRO A 9 12.56 -17.16 -13.39
C PRO A 9 11.49 -17.39 -12.31
N ASP A 10 11.27 -18.64 -11.89
CA ASP A 10 10.36 -19.00 -10.79
C ASP A 10 10.86 -18.61 -9.39
N SER A 11 12.18 -18.51 -9.14
CA SER A 11 12.69 -18.21 -7.79
C SER A 11 12.65 -16.71 -7.47
N LEU A 12 12.93 -15.86 -8.48
CA LEU A 12 12.87 -14.40 -8.37
C LEU A 12 11.43 -13.88 -8.22
N THR A 13 10.48 -14.47 -8.95
CA THR A 13 9.06 -14.08 -8.88
C THR A 13 8.42 -14.46 -7.54
N ARG A 14 8.80 -15.61 -6.96
CA ARG A 14 8.35 -16.01 -5.60
C ARG A 14 8.95 -15.14 -4.49
N MET A 15 10.23 -14.75 -4.60
CA MET A 15 10.85 -13.82 -3.64
C MET A 15 10.19 -12.44 -3.69
N ASN A 16 9.88 -11.94 -4.89
CA ASN A 16 9.23 -10.64 -5.05
C ASN A 16 7.85 -10.60 -4.37
N SER A 17 7.01 -11.63 -4.55
CA SER A 17 5.69 -11.68 -3.92
C SER A 17 5.75 -11.75 -2.38
N PHE A 18 6.73 -12.46 -1.82
CA PHE A 18 6.91 -12.53 -0.36
C PHE A 18 7.41 -11.20 0.21
N THR A 19 8.40 -10.58 -0.43
CA THR A 19 8.94 -9.27 -0.02
C THR A 19 7.88 -8.18 -0.15
N ILE A 20 7.07 -8.19 -1.22
CA ILE A 20 5.97 -7.24 -1.39
C ILE A 20 4.92 -7.42 -0.30
N SER A 21 4.51 -8.66 -0.01
CA SER A 21 3.54 -8.94 1.05
C SER A 21 4.06 -8.50 2.43
N LEU A 22 5.33 -8.79 2.74
CA LEU A 22 5.97 -8.36 3.98
C LEU A 22 6.02 -6.84 4.07
N SER A 23 6.40 -6.15 2.99
CA SER A 23 6.43 -4.69 2.94
C SER A 23 5.05 -4.07 3.13
N CYS A 24 4.00 -4.65 2.54
CA CYS A 24 2.61 -4.20 2.75
C CYS A 24 2.17 -4.33 4.21
N ILE A 25 2.55 -5.42 4.89
CA ILE A 25 2.26 -5.60 6.32
C ILE A 25 2.98 -4.54 7.15
N VAL A 26 4.27 -4.32 6.90
CA VAL A 26 5.06 -3.30 7.60
C VAL A 26 4.48 -1.90 7.38
N TYR A 27 4.14 -1.55 6.13
CA TYR A 27 3.53 -0.25 5.82
C TYR A 27 2.15 -0.07 6.44
N THR A 28 1.35 -1.13 6.52
CA THR A 28 0.05 -1.11 7.22
C THR A 28 0.22 -0.88 8.72
N LEU A 29 1.18 -1.56 9.35
CA LEU A 29 1.46 -1.38 10.78
C LEU A 29 1.99 0.03 11.08
N VAL A 30 2.94 0.53 10.28
CA VAL A 30 3.51 1.87 10.45
C VAL A 30 2.44 2.96 10.23
N SER A 31 1.60 2.83 9.20
CA SER A 31 0.50 3.77 8.96
C SER A 31 -0.56 3.73 10.07
N ALA A 32 -0.93 2.56 10.57
CA ALA A 32 -1.85 2.43 11.69
C ALA A 32 -1.29 3.04 12.98
N VAL A 33 -0.03 2.76 13.32
CA VAL A 33 0.62 3.30 14.51
C VAL A 33 0.74 4.82 14.44
N THR A 34 1.10 5.37 13.27
CA THR A 34 1.17 6.82 13.08
C THR A 34 -0.20 7.47 13.20
N LEU A 35 -1.25 6.93 12.56
CA LEU A 35 -2.62 7.43 12.70
C LEU A 35 -3.13 7.39 14.15
N ILE A 36 -2.85 6.31 14.88
CA ILE A 36 -3.23 6.20 16.31
C ILE A 36 -2.45 7.21 17.16
N SER A 37 -1.16 7.40 16.88
CA SER A 37 -0.32 8.38 17.58
C SER A 37 -0.79 9.80 17.32
N LEU A 38 -1.12 10.15 16.08
CA LEU A 38 -1.70 11.46 15.72
C LEU A 38 -3.05 11.67 16.41
N LYS A 39 -3.94 10.67 16.40
CA LYS A 39 -5.24 10.75 17.08
C LYS A 39 -5.11 10.96 18.59
N LYS A 40 -4.07 10.41 19.22
CA LYS A 40 -3.81 10.57 20.66
C LYS A 40 -3.12 11.90 21.00
N ALA A 41 -2.32 12.43 20.07
CA ALA A 41 -1.54 13.65 20.28
C ALA A 41 -2.33 14.93 20.03
N ASP A 42 -3.44 14.88 19.29
CA ASP A 42 -4.11 16.07 18.77
C ASP A 42 -5.48 16.35 19.41
N PHE A 43 -5.65 17.56 19.94
CA PHE A 43 -6.93 18.17 20.33
C PHE A 43 -7.47 19.14 19.24
N GLY A 44 -6.82 19.20 18.06
CA GLY A 44 -7.11 20.11 16.96
C GLY A 44 -7.42 19.44 15.60
N ASN A 45 -7.37 20.23 14.52
CA ASN A 45 -7.74 19.82 13.15
C ASN A 45 -6.67 18.94 12.49
N ILE A 46 -6.70 17.65 12.84
CA ILE A 46 -5.88 16.53 12.31
C ILE A 46 -5.79 16.53 10.77
N SER A 47 -6.81 17.04 10.08
CA SER A 47 -6.87 17.12 8.62
C SER A 47 -5.88 18.11 7.99
N LYS A 48 -5.20 18.94 8.78
CA LYS A 48 -4.13 19.84 8.28
C LYS A 48 -2.74 19.21 8.32
N ASP A 49 -2.57 18.10 9.03
CA ASP A 49 -1.27 17.44 9.14
C ASP A 49 -1.02 16.55 7.91
N MET A 50 0.09 16.80 7.20
CA MET A 50 0.56 15.96 6.10
C MET A 50 0.63 14.48 6.50
N ARG A 51 1.09 14.19 7.73
CA ARG A 51 1.34 12.82 8.20
C ARG A 51 0.04 12.02 8.23
N PHE A 52 -1.09 12.67 8.51
CA PHE A 52 -2.40 12.03 8.47
C PHE A 52 -2.76 11.57 7.06
N TRP A 53 -2.63 12.45 6.06
CA TRP A 53 -2.95 12.15 4.66
C TRP A 53 -2.01 11.10 4.05
N VAL A 54 -0.71 11.21 4.33
CA VAL A 54 0.28 10.25 3.85
C VAL A 54 0.08 8.88 4.50
N SER A 55 -0.12 8.81 5.81
CA SER A 55 -0.39 7.53 6.48
C SER A 55 -1.72 6.93 6.04
N SER A 56 -2.75 7.74 5.81
CA SER A 56 -4.04 7.27 5.29
C SER A 56 -3.92 6.71 3.87
N GLY A 57 -3.24 7.44 2.97
CA GLY A 57 -2.96 6.96 1.61
C GLY A 57 -2.12 5.68 1.59
N LEU A 58 -1.13 5.58 2.48
CA LEU A 58 -0.27 4.40 2.60
C LEU A 58 -1.05 3.18 3.08
N LEU A 59 -2.00 3.37 4.01
CA LEU A 59 -2.86 2.31 4.52
C LEU A 59 -3.86 1.81 3.47
N VAL A 60 -4.42 2.71 2.66
CA VAL A 60 -5.30 2.35 1.53
C VAL A 60 -4.51 1.58 0.46
N TYR A 61 -3.32 2.05 0.10
CA TYR A 61 -2.45 1.39 -0.85
C TYR A 61 -2.01 -0.01 -0.39
N SER A 62 -1.56 -0.13 0.86
CA SER A 62 -1.09 -1.41 1.41
C SER A 62 -2.22 -2.41 1.59
N SER A 63 -3.41 -1.96 2.02
CA SER A 63 -4.61 -2.80 2.12
C SER A 63 -5.07 -3.30 0.75
N GLY A 64 -5.14 -2.42 -0.25
CA GLY A 64 -5.49 -2.79 -1.62
C GLY A 64 -4.50 -3.76 -2.26
N SER A 65 -3.20 -3.53 -2.04
CA SER A 65 -2.13 -4.42 -2.50
C SER A 65 -2.23 -5.79 -1.83
N LEU A 66 -2.44 -5.83 -0.52
CA LEU A 66 -2.56 -7.08 0.23
C LEU A 66 -3.82 -7.87 -0.17
N ALA A 67 -4.95 -7.19 -0.35
CA ALA A 67 -6.16 -7.79 -0.91
C ALA A 67 -5.90 -8.35 -2.30
N PHE A 68 -5.23 -7.59 -3.17
CA PHE A 68 -4.88 -8.06 -4.51
C PHE A 68 -4.04 -9.34 -4.44
N PHE A 69 -2.93 -9.37 -3.69
CA PHE A 69 -2.07 -10.56 -3.60
C PHE A 69 -2.75 -11.78 -2.98
N VAL A 70 -3.64 -11.59 -2.00
CA VAL A 70 -4.38 -12.69 -1.36
C VAL A 70 -5.43 -13.27 -2.29
N PHE A 71 -6.19 -12.43 -3.00
CA PHE A 71 -7.26 -12.89 -3.87
C PHE A 71 -6.78 -13.27 -5.28
N PHE A 72 -5.66 -12.74 -5.76
CA PHE A 72 -5.12 -13.01 -7.09
C PHE A 72 -5.04 -14.52 -7.44
N PRO A 73 -4.56 -15.41 -6.56
CA PRO A 73 -4.55 -16.85 -6.85
C PRO A 73 -5.95 -17.52 -6.81
N LEU A 74 -6.95 -16.88 -6.20
CA LEU A 74 -8.32 -17.39 -6.07
C LEU A 74 -9.25 -16.91 -7.19
N ILE A 75 -8.81 -15.93 -7.98
CA ILE A 75 -9.62 -15.30 -9.02
C ILE A 75 -9.53 -16.09 -10.32
N ALA A 76 -10.68 -16.46 -10.89
CA ALA A 76 -10.74 -17.05 -12.21
C ALA A 76 -10.27 -16.04 -13.28
N GLN A 77 -9.54 -16.52 -14.28
CA GLN A 77 -8.94 -15.73 -15.37
C GLN A 77 -9.92 -14.69 -15.97
N SER A 78 -11.20 -15.04 -16.09
CA SER A 78 -12.27 -14.18 -16.62
C SER A 78 -12.48 -12.87 -15.85
N TYR A 79 -12.08 -12.80 -14.58
CA TYR A 79 -12.26 -11.61 -13.72
C TYR A 79 -10.96 -10.82 -13.50
N LEU A 80 -9.84 -11.25 -14.07
CA LEU A 80 -8.55 -10.57 -13.87
C LEU A 80 -8.60 -9.10 -14.29
N VAL A 81 -9.27 -8.80 -15.40
CA VAL A 81 -9.43 -7.43 -15.91
C VAL A 81 -10.18 -6.56 -14.90
N THR A 82 -11.28 -7.07 -14.35
CA THR A 82 -12.09 -6.36 -13.35
C THR A 82 -11.31 -6.11 -12.07
N VAL A 83 -10.55 -7.11 -11.60
CA VAL A 83 -9.75 -6.98 -10.38
C VAL A 83 -8.60 -6.00 -10.57
N TRP A 84 -7.97 -6.02 -11.74
CA TRP A 84 -6.97 -5.01 -12.11
C TRP A 84 -7.56 -3.60 -12.18
N ALA A 85 -8.77 -3.45 -12.71
CA ALA A 85 -9.46 -2.17 -12.75
C ALA A 85 -9.76 -1.64 -11.33
N VAL A 86 -10.28 -2.49 -10.45
CA VAL A 86 -10.53 -2.15 -9.03
C VAL A 86 -9.24 -1.75 -8.34
N TYR A 87 -8.17 -2.54 -8.50
CA TYR A 87 -6.85 -2.22 -7.95
C TYR A 87 -6.32 -0.87 -8.45
N SER A 88 -6.49 -0.58 -9.74
CA SER A 88 -6.09 0.71 -10.33
C SER A 88 -6.85 1.89 -9.73
N VAL A 89 -8.16 1.73 -9.48
CA VAL A 89 -8.97 2.76 -8.82
C VAL A 89 -8.46 3.03 -7.40
N ILE A 90 -8.17 1.98 -6.62
CA ILE A 90 -7.62 2.11 -5.27
C ILE A 90 -6.29 2.88 -5.31
N ASN A 91 -5.43 2.58 -6.28
CA ASN A 91 -4.17 3.31 -6.46
C ASN A 91 -4.38 4.79 -6.79
N ILE A 92 -5.33 5.12 -7.66
CA ILE A 92 -5.67 6.52 -7.95
C ILE A 92 -6.08 7.25 -6.66
N PHE A 93 -6.94 6.64 -5.85
CA PHE A 93 -7.33 7.20 -4.55
C PHE A 93 -6.13 7.39 -3.62
N ALA A 94 -5.23 6.41 -3.52
CA ALA A 94 -4.03 6.52 -2.71
C ALA A 94 -3.11 7.67 -3.18
N TYR A 95 -2.90 7.82 -4.48
CA TYR A 95 -2.10 8.93 -5.03
C TYR A 95 -2.74 10.29 -4.81
N VAL A 96 -4.08 10.39 -4.86
CA VAL A 96 -4.78 11.63 -4.50
C VAL A 96 -4.53 11.98 -3.03
N LEU A 97 -4.61 11.01 -2.12
CA LEU A 97 -4.33 11.22 -0.70
C LEU A 97 -2.87 11.65 -0.47
N PHE A 98 -1.92 11.04 -1.17
CA PHE A 98 -0.52 11.49 -1.14
C PHE A 98 -0.36 12.93 -1.66
N GLY A 99 -1.03 13.26 -2.76
CA GLY A 99 -1.04 14.61 -3.32
C GLY A 99 -1.58 15.66 -2.35
N ILE A 100 -2.69 15.36 -1.65
CA ILE A 100 -3.24 16.24 -0.60
C ILE A 100 -2.23 16.40 0.53
N GLY A 101 -1.57 15.32 0.96
CA GLY A 101 -0.52 15.39 1.97
C GLY A 101 0.62 16.33 1.58
N PHE A 102 1.10 16.25 0.34
CA PHE A 102 2.14 17.16 -0.16
C PHE A 102 1.67 18.61 -0.23
N LEU A 103 0.42 18.86 -0.66
CA LEU A 103 -0.14 20.21 -0.67
C LEU A 103 -0.26 20.81 0.73
N CYS A 104 -0.63 20.01 1.73
CA CYS A 104 -0.63 20.45 3.13
C CYS A 104 0.77 20.86 3.61
N GLN A 105 1.83 20.18 3.13
CA GLN A 105 3.20 20.57 3.45
C GLN A 105 3.64 21.87 2.77
N CYS A 106 3.15 22.16 1.56
CA CYS A 106 3.40 23.44 0.89
C CYS A 106 2.66 24.63 1.52
N GLN A 107 1.62 24.39 2.33
CA GLN A 107 0.86 25.44 3.03
C GLN A 107 1.38 25.75 4.45
N GLN A 108 2.33 24.96 4.97
CA GLN A 108 3.02 25.21 6.25
C GLN A 108 4.28 26.05 6.04
#